data_AF-A0A4Y9Y323-F1
#
_entry.id   AF-A0A4Y9Y323-F1
#
_cell.length_a   1.000
_cell.length_b   1.000
_cell.length_c   1.000
_cell.angle_alpha   90.00
_cell.angle_beta   90.00
_cell.angle_gamma   90.00
#
_symmetry.space_group_name_H-M   'P 1'
#
loop_
_entity.id
_entity.type
_entity.pdbx_description
1 polymer ?
#
loop_
_entity_poly.entity_id
_entity_poly.type
_entity_poly.pdbx_seq_one_letter_code
_entity_poly.pdbx_strand_id
1 'polypeptide(L)'
;MPHDTDTLHEYGFVRATKAGTLHELFDFWIEVIVTLEIPARSLRVWRRNWVLCREIKLAYANSGRVSTSQAFEWFQANQWIVEQCLPIPQRFEDEQDADVARVCQYTGLPHPRDPNLREIRAALPNSQAICYDLCQGIFCHISIFPPTHLWILFGFGVCKSDSEERTLEEIYKRLFQLHPFEEIWRAYDTGVLGDLIEPLLSAYEPGWGRRRELLYVLEAPRFPGYNWELVWRLKAAVLIEEPYLINQPGHPLRIFYGFGNAESMDDVRELKRLYRRLFRDDNVIPTELHRAAVKWELYRFVDSILGFERREQRLFRRLLRRYDYIFGESDCPPPPAFIAPP
;
A
#
# COMPACT_ATOMS: atom_id res chain seq x y z
N MET A 1 -6.66 7.26 -6.12
CA MET A 1 -7.62 6.28 -5.59
C MET A 1 -8.24 6.82 -4.31
N PRO A 2 -9.53 6.61 -4.01
CA PRO A 2 -10.07 6.86 -2.68
C PRO A 2 -9.31 6.01 -1.65
N HIS A 3 -9.01 6.57 -0.48
CA HIS A 3 -8.23 5.88 0.55
C HIS A 3 -9.08 5.29 1.67
N ASP A 4 -10.35 5.67 1.73
CA ASP A 4 -11.33 5.18 2.68
C ASP A 4 -11.91 3.84 2.23
N THR A 5 -11.79 2.80 3.06
CA THR A 5 -12.23 1.43 2.76
C THR A 5 -13.72 1.37 2.43
N ASP A 6 -14.56 2.12 3.17
CA ASP A 6 -16.00 2.19 2.90
C ASP A 6 -16.26 2.78 1.52
N THR A 7 -15.55 3.85 1.15
CA THR A 7 -15.61 4.44 -0.20
C THR A 7 -15.15 3.46 -1.29
N LEU A 8 -14.08 2.69 -1.05
CA LEU A 8 -13.62 1.67 -2.00
C LEU A 8 -14.68 0.59 -2.25
N HIS A 9 -15.35 0.13 -1.19
CA HIS A 9 -16.47 -0.79 -1.33
C HIS A 9 -17.66 -0.12 -2.01
N GLU A 10 -18.10 1.03 -1.50
CA GLU A 10 -19.28 1.77 -1.97
C GLU A 10 -19.20 2.09 -3.45
N TYR A 11 -18.03 2.42 -4.00
CA TYR A 11 -17.88 2.83 -5.40
C TYR A 11 -17.33 1.74 -6.31
N GLY A 12 -17.33 0.48 -5.85
CA GLY A 12 -17.07 -0.69 -6.68
C GLY A 12 -15.59 -1.00 -6.90
N PHE A 13 -14.66 -0.27 -6.28
CA PHE A 13 -13.22 -0.52 -6.44
C PHE A 13 -12.83 -1.92 -5.99
N VAL A 14 -13.44 -2.44 -4.92
CA VAL A 14 -13.19 -3.81 -4.47
C VAL A 14 -13.67 -4.84 -5.49
N ARG A 15 -14.85 -4.65 -6.11
CA ARG A 15 -15.37 -5.56 -7.13
C ARG A 15 -14.57 -5.46 -8.44
N ALA A 16 -14.16 -4.27 -8.84
CA ALA A 16 -13.34 -4.04 -10.03
C ALA A 16 -11.94 -4.64 -9.89
N THR A 17 -11.33 -4.50 -8.71
CA THR A 17 -10.05 -5.14 -8.41
C THR A 17 -10.16 -6.66 -8.57
N LYS A 18 -11.18 -7.28 -7.98
CA LYS A 18 -11.44 -8.73 -8.12
C LYS A 18 -11.66 -9.16 -9.57
N ALA A 19 -12.32 -8.32 -10.36
CA ALA A 19 -12.58 -8.58 -11.77
C ALA A 19 -11.40 -8.22 -12.69
N GLY A 20 -10.28 -7.72 -12.17
CA GLY A 20 -9.15 -7.24 -12.97
C GLY A 20 -9.47 -6.02 -13.85
N THR A 21 -10.53 -5.27 -13.56
CA THR A 21 -11.03 -4.14 -14.38
C THR A 21 -10.91 -2.78 -13.67
N LEU A 22 -9.90 -2.66 -12.79
CA LEU A 22 -9.72 -1.47 -11.98
C LEU A 22 -9.42 -0.21 -12.83
N HIS A 23 -8.71 -0.37 -13.94
CA HIS A 23 -8.36 0.73 -14.84
C HIS A 23 -9.62 1.30 -15.52
N GLU A 24 -10.47 0.42 -16.04
CA GLU A 24 -11.72 0.79 -16.68
C GLU A 24 -12.69 1.43 -15.68
N LEU A 25 -12.69 0.97 -14.42
CA LEU A 25 -13.44 1.64 -13.36
C LEU A 25 -12.89 3.06 -13.10
N PHE A 26 -11.57 3.27 -13.14
CA PHE A 26 -10.98 4.60 -13.01
C PHE A 26 -11.36 5.50 -14.17
N ASP A 27 -11.20 5.04 -15.41
CA ASP A 27 -11.59 5.79 -16.61
C ASP A 27 -13.07 6.18 -16.57
N PHE A 28 -13.91 5.24 -16.14
CA PHE A 28 -15.33 5.48 -15.90
C PHE A 28 -15.58 6.57 -14.86
N TRP A 29 -14.98 6.51 -13.67
CA TRP A 29 -15.18 7.53 -12.65
C TRP A 29 -14.60 8.89 -13.05
N ILE A 30 -13.47 8.91 -13.77
CA ILE A 30 -12.90 10.14 -14.34
C ILE A 30 -13.88 10.75 -15.33
N GLU A 31 -14.43 9.97 -16.26
CA GLU A 31 -15.39 10.49 -17.23
C GLU A 31 -16.66 11.03 -16.55
N VAL A 32 -17.19 10.32 -15.55
CA VAL A 32 -18.37 10.76 -14.79
C VAL A 32 -18.12 12.06 -14.02
N ILE A 33 -16.98 12.17 -13.33
CA ILE A 33 -16.72 13.32 -12.45
C ILE A 33 -16.22 14.52 -13.24
N VAL A 34 -15.28 14.31 -14.16
CA VAL A 34 -14.58 15.38 -14.87
C VAL A 34 -15.33 15.74 -16.14
N THR A 35 -15.69 14.77 -16.96
CA THR A 35 -16.22 15.03 -18.31
C THR A 35 -17.73 15.29 -18.31
N LEU A 36 -18.50 14.57 -17.48
CA LEU A 36 -19.92 14.85 -17.27
C LEU A 36 -20.16 15.90 -16.17
N GLU A 37 -19.08 16.42 -15.56
CA GLU A 37 -19.09 17.44 -14.51
C GLU A 37 -19.99 17.08 -13.32
N ILE A 38 -20.12 15.78 -12.99
CA ILE A 38 -20.94 15.35 -11.86
C ILE A 38 -20.12 15.48 -10.57
N PRO A 39 -20.51 16.36 -9.63
CA PRO A 39 -19.75 16.54 -8.40
C PRO A 39 -19.90 15.31 -7.50
N ALA A 40 -18.83 14.97 -6.76
CA ALA A 40 -18.80 13.84 -5.83
C ALA A 40 -19.94 13.87 -4.79
N ARG A 41 -20.41 15.06 -4.42
CA ARG A 41 -21.57 15.22 -3.52
C ARG A 41 -22.84 14.62 -4.12
N SER A 42 -23.09 14.82 -5.41
CA SER A 42 -24.25 14.25 -6.11
C SER A 42 -24.15 12.73 -6.17
N LEU A 43 -22.97 12.20 -6.51
CA LEU A 43 -22.72 10.75 -6.51
C LEU A 43 -23.04 10.12 -5.14
N ARG A 44 -22.60 10.77 -4.05
CA ARG A 44 -22.90 10.31 -2.69
C ARG A 44 -24.39 10.32 -2.36
N VAL A 45 -25.12 11.35 -2.79
CA VAL A 45 -26.57 11.42 -2.61
C VAL A 45 -27.27 10.32 -3.41
N TRP A 46 -26.89 10.13 -4.67
CA TRP A 46 -27.46 9.08 -5.52
C TRP A 46 -27.18 7.68 -4.99
N ARG A 47 -25.98 7.45 -4.44
CA ARG A 47 -25.60 6.20 -3.77
C ARG A 47 -26.48 5.92 -2.56
N ARG A 48 -26.63 6.89 -1.66
CA ARG A 48 -27.46 6.75 -0.45
C ARG A 48 -28.93 6.50 -0.74
N ASN A 49 -29.41 7.07 -1.84
CA ASN A 49 -30.80 6.92 -2.29
C ASN A 49 -31.01 5.71 -3.21
N TRP A 50 -29.98 4.88 -3.44
CA TRP A 50 -30.05 3.70 -4.34
C TRP A 50 -30.49 4.02 -5.77
N VAL A 51 -30.13 5.21 -6.27
CA VAL A 51 -30.45 5.66 -7.65
C VAL A 51 -29.21 5.92 -8.51
N LEU A 52 -28.02 5.60 -8.00
CA LEU A 52 -26.74 5.91 -8.66
C LEU A 52 -26.66 5.46 -10.12
N CYS A 53 -26.89 4.17 -10.41
CA CYS A 53 -26.77 3.66 -11.77
C CYS A 53 -27.79 4.30 -12.72
N ARG A 54 -29.00 4.58 -12.22
CA ARG A 54 -30.04 5.26 -12.99
C ARG A 54 -29.62 6.69 -13.35
N GLU A 55 -29.17 7.46 -12.38
CA GLU A 55 -28.77 8.85 -12.59
C GLU A 55 -27.53 8.96 -13.49
N ILE A 56 -26.57 8.03 -13.38
CA ILE A 56 -25.43 7.97 -14.31
C ILE A 56 -25.90 7.71 -15.74
N LYS A 57 -26.81 6.76 -15.97
CA LYS A 57 -27.37 6.49 -17.30
C LYS A 57 -28.07 7.74 -17.88
N LEU A 58 -28.81 8.47 -17.04
CA LEU A 58 -29.45 9.72 -17.44
C LEU A 58 -28.42 10.80 -17.80
N ALA A 59 -27.34 10.93 -17.05
CA ALA A 59 -26.28 11.89 -17.34
C ALA A 59 -25.60 11.61 -18.69
N TYR A 60 -25.33 10.34 -19.01
CA TYR A 60 -24.80 9.96 -20.32
C TYR A 60 -25.80 10.20 -21.47
N ALA A 61 -27.09 9.94 -21.23
CA ALA A 61 -28.15 10.23 -22.21
C ALA A 61 -28.24 11.73 -22.51
N ASN A 62 -28.20 12.57 -21.46
CA ASN A 62 -28.28 14.02 -21.58
C ASN A 62 -27.05 14.66 -22.22
N SER A 63 -25.87 14.04 -22.08
CA SER A 63 -24.63 14.53 -22.73
C SER A 63 -24.49 14.09 -24.18
N GLY A 64 -25.36 13.20 -24.68
CA GLY A 64 -25.27 12.64 -26.03
C GLY A 64 -24.12 11.65 -26.24
N ARG A 65 -23.48 11.18 -25.16
CA ARG A 65 -22.28 10.32 -25.21
C ARG A 65 -22.57 8.82 -25.17
N VAL A 66 -23.84 8.43 -25.09
CA VAL A 66 -24.29 7.03 -24.97
C VAL A 66 -23.63 6.08 -25.99
N SER A 67 -23.45 6.52 -27.24
CA SER A 67 -22.93 5.69 -28.33
C SER A 67 -21.44 5.90 -28.62
N THR A 68 -20.75 6.79 -27.89
CA THR A 68 -19.36 7.17 -28.19
C THR A 68 -18.40 6.95 -27.01
N SER A 69 -18.91 6.85 -25.79
CA SER A 69 -18.09 6.60 -24.60
C SER A 69 -17.83 5.10 -24.41
N GLN A 70 -16.57 4.70 -24.56
CA GLN A 70 -16.09 3.36 -24.19
C GLN A 70 -16.28 3.09 -22.69
N ALA A 71 -16.13 4.12 -21.84
CA ALA A 71 -16.32 3.99 -20.40
C ALA A 71 -17.80 3.72 -20.04
N PHE A 72 -18.74 4.31 -20.78
CA PHE A 72 -20.16 4.02 -20.62
C PHE A 72 -20.53 2.62 -21.09
N GLU A 73 -19.99 2.17 -22.23
CA GLU A 73 -20.16 0.81 -22.73
C GLU A 73 -19.65 -0.21 -21.71
N TRP A 74 -18.45 0.01 -21.16
CA TRP A 74 -17.90 -0.80 -20.08
C TRP A 74 -18.80 -0.81 -18.84
N PHE A 75 -19.28 0.37 -18.41
CA PHE A 75 -20.19 0.48 -17.27
C PHE A 75 -21.49 -0.29 -17.51
N GLN A 76 -22.05 -0.26 -18.72
CA GLN A 76 -23.26 -1.01 -19.05
C GLN A 76 -23.05 -2.52 -18.90
N ALA A 77 -21.91 -3.04 -19.34
CA ALA A 77 -21.55 -4.45 -19.21
C ALA A 77 -21.19 -4.85 -17.76
N ASN A 78 -20.77 -3.88 -16.93
CA ASN A 78 -20.22 -4.13 -15.60
C ASN A 78 -20.97 -3.40 -14.46
N GLN A 79 -22.28 -3.16 -14.61
CA GLN A 79 -23.08 -2.47 -13.58
C GLN A 79 -23.00 -3.15 -12.21
N TRP A 80 -22.83 -4.47 -12.18
CA TRP A 80 -22.65 -5.25 -10.96
C TRP A 80 -21.41 -4.84 -10.14
N ILE A 81 -20.41 -4.19 -10.75
CA ILE A 81 -19.25 -3.65 -10.04
C ILE A 81 -19.66 -2.43 -9.20
N VAL A 82 -20.44 -1.52 -9.82
CA VAL A 82 -20.85 -0.26 -9.21
C VAL A 82 -22.09 -0.45 -8.33
N GLU A 83 -22.99 -1.37 -8.64
CA GLU A 83 -24.25 -1.57 -7.95
C GLU A 83 -24.18 -2.78 -7.01
N GLN A 84 -23.98 -2.52 -5.72
CA GLN A 84 -23.72 -3.57 -4.73
C GLN A 84 -24.89 -4.55 -4.54
N CYS A 85 -26.12 -4.13 -4.81
CA CYS A 85 -27.29 -5.00 -4.71
C CYS A 85 -27.38 -6.01 -5.87
N LEU A 86 -26.63 -5.83 -6.96
CA LEU A 86 -26.53 -6.83 -8.02
C LEU A 86 -25.56 -7.95 -7.59
N PRO A 87 -25.89 -9.22 -7.89
CA PRO A 87 -24.99 -10.33 -7.63
C PRO A 87 -23.75 -10.24 -8.52
N ILE A 88 -22.65 -10.83 -8.04
CA ILE A 88 -21.45 -11.01 -8.85
C ILE A 88 -21.78 -12.07 -9.92
N PRO A 89 -21.49 -11.83 -11.21
CA PRO A 89 -21.73 -12.82 -12.24
C PRO A 89 -20.97 -14.11 -11.96
N GLN A 90 -21.64 -15.25 -12.08
CA GLN A 90 -21.12 -16.57 -11.70
C GLN A 90 -19.74 -16.89 -12.28
N ARG A 91 -19.47 -16.49 -13.53
CA ARG A 91 -18.14 -16.67 -14.16
C ARG A 91 -16.98 -16.13 -13.32
N PHE A 92 -17.18 -15.01 -12.63
CA PHE A 92 -16.15 -14.40 -11.80
C PHE A 92 -16.04 -15.07 -10.44
N GLU A 93 -17.14 -15.64 -9.92
CA GLU A 93 -17.11 -16.48 -8.73
C GLU A 93 -16.37 -17.80 -9.03
N ASP A 94 -16.65 -18.42 -10.17
CA ASP A 94 -15.99 -19.65 -10.62
C ASP A 94 -14.50 -19.44 -10.89
N GLU A 95 -14.12 -18.34 -11.55
CA GLU A 95 -12.71 -17.96 -11.77
C GLU A 95 -12.00 -17.71 -10.43
N GLN A 96 -12.64 -16.99 -9.51
CA GLN A 96 -12.08 -16.74 -8.19
C GLN A 96 -11.89 -18.03 -7.39
N ASP A 97 -12.89 -18.92 -7.37
CA ASP A 97 -12.81 -20.20 -6.69
C ASP A 97 -11.74 -21.10 -7.35
N ALA A 98 -11.53 -21.00 -8.67
CA ALA A 98 -10.45 -21.68 -9.38
C ALA A 98 -9.05 -21.13 -9.02
N ASP A 99 -8.90 -19.81 -8.91
CA ASP A 99 -7.65 -19.18 -8.44
C ASP A 99 -7.31 -19.59 -7.02
N VAL A 100 -8.31 -19.56 -6.14
CA VAL A 100 -8.13 -20.00 -4.77
C VAL A 100 -7.77 -21.48 -4.71
N ALA A 101 -8.42 -22.33 -5.51
CA ALA A 101 -8.08 -23.75 -5.59
C ALA A 101 -6.63 -23.98 -6.07
N ARG A 102 -6.16 -23.20 -7.06
CA ARG A 102 -4.75 -23.23 -7.49
C ARG A 102 -3.80 -22.87 -6.36
N VAL A 103 -4.10 -21.82 -5.59
CA VAL A 103 -3.29 -21.41 -4.44
C VAL A 103 -3.28 -22.51 -3.37
N CYS A 104 -4.43 -23.11 -3.07
CA CYS A 104 -4.51 -24.20 -2.09
C CYS A 104 -3.70 -25.42 -2.54
N GLN A 105 -3.80 -25.80 -3.82
CA GLN A 105 -3.04 -26.90 -4.39
C GLN A 105 -1.53 -26.63 -4.35
N TYR A 106 -1.12 -25.41 -4.70
CA TYR A 106 0.28 -25.01 -4.72
C TYR A 106 0.90 -24.94 -3.30
N THR A 107 0.15 -24.43 -2.34
CA THR A 107 0.63 -24.21 -0.96
C THR A 107 0.44 -25.42 -0.04
N GLY A 108 -0.44 -26.35 -0.41
CA GLY A 108 -0.91 -27.43 0.45
C GLY A 108 -1.79 -26.96 1.62
N LEU A 109 -2.22 -25.69 1.61
CA LEU A 109 -3.00 -25.07 2.67
C LEU A 109 -4.50 -25.02 2.33
N PRO A 110 -5.38 -25.00 3.35
CA PRO A 110 -6.82 -25.06 3.16
C PRO A 110 -7.39 -23.76 2.56
N HIS A 111 -8.59 -23.89 2.01
CA HIS A 111 -9.33 -22.79 1.40
C HIS A 111 -9.51 -21.62 2.39
N PRO A 112 -9.40 -20.35 1.97
CA PRO A 112 -9.64 -19.18 2.82
C PRO A 112 -11.04 -19.10 3.46
N ARG A 113 -12.01 -19.87 2.94
CA ARG A 113 -13.35 -20.03 3.52
C ARG A 113 -13.47 -21.21 4.50
N ASP A 114 -12.38 -21.94 4.73
CA ASP A 114 -12.36 -23.04 5.71
C ASP A 114 -12.60 -22.46 7.12
N PRO A 115 -13.60 -22.96 7.86
CA PRO A 115 -13.93 -22.47 9.20
C PRO A 115 -12.76 -22.62 10.18
N ASN A 116 -11.85 -23.57 9.94
CA ASN A 116 -10.69 -23.85 10.79
C ASN A 116 -9.42 -23.13 10.33
N LEU A 117 -9.48 -22.31 9.25
CA LEU A 117 -8.31 -21.63 8.70
C LEU A 117 -7.54 -20.85 9.75
N ARG A 118 -8.24 -20.19 10.68
CA ARG A 118 -7.62 -19.39 11.75
C ARG A 118 -6.77 -20.24 12.69
N GLU A 119 -7.24 -21.45 13.04
CA GLU A 119 -6.52 -22.38 13.91
C GLU A 119 -5.33 -22.99 13.17
N ILE A 120 -5.55 -23.41 11.91
CA ILE A 120 -4.51 -23.95 11.04
C ILE A 120 -3.40 -22.91 10.87
N ARG A 121 -3.76 -21.66 10.58
CA ARG A 121 -2.82 -20.54 10.44
C ARG A 121 -2.06 -20.24 11.72
N ALA A 122 -2.71 -20.34 12.89
CA ALA A 122 -2.04 -20.15 14.18
C ALA A 122 -1.02 -21.26 14.49
N ALA A 123 -1.17 -22.44 13.88
CA ALA A 123 -0.22 -23.54 14.00
C ALA A 123 0.94 -23.47 12.98
N LEU A 124 0.85 -22.63 11.94
CA LEU A 124 1.92 -22.46 10.95
C LEU A 124 3.08 -21.62 11.52
N PRO A 125 4.32 -21.86 11.06
CA PRO A 125 5.39 -20.87 11.17
C PRO A 125 4.92 -19.51 10.65
N ASN A 126 5.28 -18.43 11.37
CA ASN A 126 4.85 -17.08 11.02
C ASN A 126 5.26 -16.68 9.58
N SER A 127 6.47 -17.06 9.17
CA SER A 127 6.99 -16.88 7.81
C SER A 127 6.14 -17.58 6.75
N GLN A 128 5.70 -18.82 7.02
CA GLN A 128 4.79 -19.56 6.13
C GLN A 128 3.43 -18.88 6.02
N ALA A 129 2.84 -18.44 7.14
CA ALA A 129 1.56 -17.72 7.12
C ALA A 129 1.65 -16.40 6.34
N ILE A 130 2.74 -15.64 6.51
CA ILE A 130 2.98 -14.38 5.79
C ILE A 130 3.13 -14.61 4.29
N CYS A 131 3.90 -15.62 3.87
CA CYS A 131 4.07 -15.95 2.45
C CYS A 131 2.78 -16.50 1.84
N TYR A 132 1.96 -17.21 2.62
CA TYR A 132 0.64 -17.63 2.19
C TYR A 132 -0.26 -16.43 1.89
N ASP A 133 -0.29 -15.44 2.77
CA ASP A 133 -1.06 -14.21 2.55
C ASP A 133 -0.59 -13.45 1.31
N LEU A 134 0.73 -13.38 1.05
CA LEU A 134 1.24 -12.78 -0.18
C LEU A 134 0.76 -13.55 -1.41
N CYS A 135 0.88 -14.88 -1.38
CA CYS A 135 0.44 -15.74 -2.48
C CYS A 135 -1.05 -15.54 -2.79
N GLN A 136 -1.90 -15.52 -1.75
CA GLN A 136 -3.31 -15.17 -1.90
C GLN A 136 -3.52 -13.76 -2.45
N GLY A 137 -2.74 -12.78 -1.97
CA GLY A 137 -2.75 -11.41 -2.47
C GLY A 137 -2.61 -11.34 -3.99
N ILE A 138 -1.57 -12.00 -4.49
CA ILE A 138 -1.17 -11.96 -5.90
C ILE A 138 -2.11 -12.76 -6.80
N PHE A 139 -2.48 -13.97 -6.41
CA PHE A 139 -3.30 -14.83 -7.28
C PHE A 139 -4.80 -14.57 -7.19
N CYS A 140 -5.30 -14.09 -6.05
CA CYS A 140 -6.73 -13.82 -5.88
C CYS A 140 -7.10 -12.35 -6.13
N HIS A 141 -6.18 -11.56 -6.71
CA HIS A 141 -6.31 -10.13 -6.93
C HIS A 141 -6.77 -9.37 -5.67
N ILE A 142 -6.27 -9.79 -4.51
CA ILE A 142 -6.48 -9.06 -3.26
C ILE A 142 -5.35 -8.05 -3.19
N SER A 143 -5.67 -6.80 -3.54
CA SER A 143 -4.68 -5.73 -3.59
C SER A 143 -3.83 -5.63 -2.33
N ILE A 144 -2.51 -5.64 -2.55
CA ILE A 144 -1.51 -5.36 -1.54
C ILE A 144 -1.42 -3.83 -1.42
N PHE A 145 -2.40 -3.22 -0.75
CA PHE A 145 -2.42 -1.77 -0.57
C PHE A 145 -1.54 -1.34 0.61
N PRO A 146 -0.97 -0.13 0.58
CA PRO A 146 -0.48 0.50 1.80
C PRO A 146 -1.68 0.71 2.77
N PRO A 147 -1.49 0.55 4.09
CA PRO A 147 -0.26 0.33 4.85
C PRO A 147 -0.18 -1.14 5.30
N THR A 148 -0.60 -2.08 4.45
CA THR A 148 -0.64 -3.49 4.87
C THR A 148 0.77 -3.97 5.22
N HIS A 149 0.83 -4.88 6.19
CA HIS A 149 2.09 -5.46 6.62
C HIS A 149 2.83 -6.13 5.45
N LEU A 150 2.09 -6.76 4.51
CA LEU A 150 2.66 -7.37 3.30
C LEU A 150 3.30 -6.34 2.36
N TRP A 151 2.67 -5.18 2.18
CA TRP A 151 3.20 -4.09 1.35
C TRP A 151 4.58 -3.63 1.84
N ILE A 152 4.80 -3.64 3.16
CA ILE A 152 6.09 -3.30 3.77
C ILE A 152 7.07 -4.46 3.67
N LEU A 153 6.68 -5.66 4.11
CA LEU A 153 7.59 -6.81 4.21
C LEU A 153 8.13 -7.28 2.87
N PHE A 154 7.32 -7.19 1.82
CA PHE A 154 7.69 -7.63 0.47
C PHE A 154 8.13 -6.46 -0.42
N GLY A 155 8.37 -5.28 0.16
CA GLY A 155 9.07 -4.20 -0.51
C GLY A 155 8.26 -3.43 -1.56
N PHE A 156 6.94 -3.60 -1.63
CA PHE A 156 6.08 -2.74 -2.44
C PHE A 156 6.23 -1.27 -2.03
N GLY A 157 6.50 -1.00 -0.75
CA GLY A 157 6.81 0.34 -0.28
C GLY A 157 8.04 1.01 -0.91
N VAL A 158 8.94 0.24 -1.52
CA VAL A 158 10.11 0.77 -2.25
C VAL A 158 9.69 1.39 -3.59
N CYS A 159 8.61 0.91 -4.20
CA CYS A 159 8.13 1.37 -5.49
C CYS A 159 7.73 2.85 -5.46
N LYS A 160 8.13 3.60 -6.48
CA LYS A 160 7.86 5.05 -6.63
C LYS A 160 6.49 5.33 -7.25
N SER A 161 5.91 4.34 -7.92
CA SER A 161 4.63 4.47 -8.61
C SER A 161 3.84 3.16 -8.60
N ASP A 162 2.54 3.26 -8.83
CA ASP A 162 1.64 2.12 -9.01
C ASP A 162 2.10 1.20 -10.16
N SER A 163 2.73 1.76 -11.21
CA SER A 163 3.30 0.96 -12.30
C SER A 163 4.45 0.08 -11.82
N GLU A 164 5.31 0.60 -10.95
CA GLU A 164 6.38 -0.21 -10.37
C GLU A 164 5.83 -1.26 -9.40
N GLU A 165 4.81 -0.92 -8.60
CA GLU A 165 4.15 -1.90 -7.73
C GLU A 165 3.58 -3.08 -8.53
N ARG A 166 2.94 -2.81 -9.68
CA ARG A 166 2.45 -3.85 -10.59
C ARG A 166 3.57 -4.71 -11.18
N THR A 167 4.67 -4.10 -11.60
CA THR A 167 5.83 -4.86 -12.08
C THR A 167 6.37 -5.80 -10.98
N LEU A 168 6.44 -5.32 -9.74
CA LEU A 168 6.86 -6.15 -8.60
C LEU A 168 5.85 -7.28 -8.32
N GLU A 169 4.55 -7.02 -8.45
CA GLU A 169 3.50 -8.05 -8.35
C GLU A 169 3.70 -9.16 -9.39
N GLU A 170 3.95 -8.81 -10.64
CA GLU A 170 4.22 -9.78 -11.73
C GLU A 170 5.54 -10.55 -11.51
N ILE A 171 6.56 -9.91 -10.93
CA ILE A 171 7.79 -10.59 -10.51
C ILE A 171 7.50 -11.64 -9.44
N TYR A 172 6.75 -11.29 -8.40
CA TYR A 172 6.38 -12.26 -7.35
C TYR A 172 5.48 -13.37 -7.89
N LYS A 173 4.53 -13.05 -8.78
CA LYS A 173 3.72 -14.06 -9.47
C LYS A 173 4.61 -15.04 -10.23
N ARG A 174 5.64 -14.54 -10.91
CA ARG A 174 6.62 -15.38 -11.59
C ARG A 174 7.45 -16.21 -10.62
N LEU A 175 7.85 -15.65 -9.49
CA LEU A 175 8.56 -16.38 -8.42
C LEU A 175 7.73 -17.58 -7.94
N PHE A 176 6.44 -17.38 -7.64
CA PHE A 176 5.53 -18.45 -7.22
C PHE A 176 5.27 -19.51 -8.30
N GLN A 177 5.45 -19.18 -9.57
CA GLN A 177 5.35 -20.16 -10.66
C GLN A 177 6.62 -20.99 -10.86
N LEU A 178 7.78 -20.47 -10.45
CA LEU A 178 9.08 -21.07 -10.72
C LEU A 178 9.62 -21.89 -9.54
N HIS A 179 9.27 -21.50 -8.31
CA HIS A 179 9.74 -22.16 -7.10
C HIS A 179 8.57 -22.83 -6.37
N PRO A 180 8.78 -23.95 -5.67
CA PRO A 180 7.80 -24.52 -4.77
C PRO A 180 7.56 -23.59 -3.57
N PHE A 181 6.34 -23.63 -3.01
CA PHE A 181 5.96 -22.77 -1.89
C PHE A 181 6.89 -22.91 -0.68
N GLU A 182 7.36 -24.13 -0.40
CA GLU A 182 8.27 -24.44 0.69
C GLU A 182 9.62 -23.72 0.60
N GLU A 183 10.16 -23.61 -0.62
CA GLU A 183 11.42 -22.90 -0.86
C GLU A 183 11.25 -21.40 -0.61
N ILE A 184 10.15 -20.82 -1.07
CA ILE A 184 9.88 -19.38 -0.93
C ILE A 184 9.74 -18.99 0.53
N TRP A 185 8.89 -19.68 1.31
CA TRP A 185 8.68 -19.27 2.70
C TRP A 185 9.90 -19.52 3.57
N ARG A 186 10.71 -20.56 3.26
CA ARG A 186 12.00 -20.77 3.93
C ARG A 186 13.00 -19.70 3.58
N ALA A 187 13.11 -19.32 2.31
CA ALA A 187 13.98 -18.21 1.90
C ALA A 187 13.57 -16.90 2.56
N TYR A 188 12.27 -16.66 2.71
CA TYR A 188 11.75 -15.53 3.47
C TYR A 188 12.13 -15.61 4.96
N ASP A 189 12.01 -16.78 5.58
CA ASP A 189 12.35 -17.01 6.99
C ASP A 189 13.84 -16.79 7.30
N THR A 190 14.72 -17.27 6.41
CA THR A 190 16.17 -17.16 6.56
C THR A 190 16.76 -15.85 6.02
N GLY A 191 15.94 -14.98 5.43
CA GLY A 191 16.38 -13.68 4.90
C GLY A 191 17.13 -13.76 3.57
N VAL A 192 16.97 -14.85 2.81
CA VAL A 192 17.60 -15.05 1.48
C VAL A 192 16.59 -15.00 0.33
N LEU A 193 15.38 -14.49 0.58
CA LEU A 193 14.38 -14.28 -0.47
C LEU A 193 14.89 -13.34 -1.59
N GLY A 194 15.80 -12.43 -1.24
CA GLY A 194 16.53 -11.59 -2.20
C GLY A 194 17.21 -12.41 -3.31
N ASP A 195 17.87 -13.51 -2.94
CA ASP A 195 18.61 -14.36 -3.88
C ASP A 195 17.69 -15.04 -4.91
N LEU A 196 16.46 -15.38 -4.50
CA LEU A 196 15.47 -15.98 -5.41
C LEU A 196 14.86 -14.94 -6.35
N ILE A 197 14.66 -13.71 -5.88
CA ILE A 197 13.99 -12.67 -6.66
C ILE A 197 14.95 -11.92 -7.59
N GLU A 198 16.22 -11.75 -7.21
CA GLU A 198 17.20 -10.94 -7.94
C GLU A 198 17.37 -11.35 -9.41
N PRO A 199 17.42 -12.65 -9.78
CA PRO A 199 17.45 -13.06 -11.18
C PRO A 199 16.22 -12.60 -11.97
N LEU A 200 15.05 -12.58 -11.33
CA LEU A 200 13.80 -12.13 -11.94
C LEU A 200 13.78 -10.60 -12.07
N LEU A 201 14.24 -9.88 -11.05
CA LEU A 201 14.39 -8.41 -11.11
C LEU A 201 15.27 -8.00 -12.28
N SER A 202 16.37 -8.72 -12.51
CA SER A 202 17.32 -8.45 -13.59
C SER A 202 16.75 -8.72 -14.98
N ALA A 203 15.74 -9.60 -15.09
CA ALA A 203 15.16 -10.02 -16.36
C ALA A 203 14.03 -9.11 -16.87
N TYR A 204 13.29 -8.43 -15.97
CA TYR A 204 12.12 -7.64 -16.36
C TYR A 204 12.48 -6.30 -17.02
N GLU A 205 13.27 -5.46 -16.35
CA GLU A 205 13.59 -4.12 -16.83
C GLU A 205 15.00 -3.66 -16.43
N PRO A 206 15.72 -2.96 -17.32
CA PRO A 206 16.99 -2.33 -16.98
C PRO A 206 16.85 -1.40 -15.76
N GLY A 207 17.50 -1.76 -14.65
CA GLY A 207 17.52 -0.95 -13.42
C GLY A 207 16.90 -1.64 -12.20
N TRP A 208 16.04 -2.63 -12.39
CA TRP A 208 15.41 -3.36 -11.27
C TRP A 208 16.40 -4.23 -10.49
N GLY A 209 17.34 -4.88 -11.18
CA GLY A 209 18.45 -5.61 -10.54
C GLY A 209 19.42 -4.74 -9.72
N ARG A 210 19.23 -3.42 -9.66
CA ARG A 210 20.06 -2.51 -8.84
C ARG A 210 19.29 -1.85 -7.69
N ARG A 211 18.06 -2.28 -7.40
CA ARG A 211 17.23 -1.74 -6.31
C ARG A 211 17.71 -2.26 -4.96
N ARG A 212 18.77 -1.65 -4.44
CA ARG A 212 19.37 -1.98 -3.14
C ARG A 212 18.37 -1.87 -1.99
N GLU A 213 17.40 -0.97 -2.08
CA GLU A 213 16.36 -0.79 -1.08
C GLU A 213 15.38 -1.97 -1.04
N LEU A 214 15.06 -2.55 -2.19
CA LEU A 214 14.21 -3.74 -2.26
C LEU A 214 14.94 -4.94 -1.65
N LEU A 215 16.17 -5.19 -2.08
CA LEU A 215 17.00 -6.26 -1.51
C LEU A 215 17.17 -6.09 0.00
N TYR A 216 17.45 -4.85 0.46
CA TYR A 216 17.53 -4.53 1.88
C TYR A 216 16.25 -4.90 2.64
N VAL A 217 15.06 -4.66 2.08
CA VAL A 217 13.78 -5.05 2.70
C VAL A 217 13.60 -6.58 2.76
N LEU A 218 14.06 -7.29 1.75
CA LEU A 218 13.92 -8.75 1.64
C LEU A 218 14.93 -9.51 2.51
N GLU A 219 16.13 -8.95 2.65
CA GLU A 219 17.22 -9.47 3.50
C GLU A 219 17.12 -9.00 4.95
N ALA A 220 16.28 -7.99 5.23
CA ALA A 220 16.18 -7.40 6.55
C ALA A 220 15.89 -8.48 7.62
N PRO A 221 16.67 -8.50 8.72
CA PRO A 221 16.43 -9.46 9.79
C PRO A 221 15.02 -9.32 10.32
N ARG A 222 14.32 -10.46 10.49
CA ARG A 222 12.93 -10.49 10.97
C ARG A 222 12.81 -10.40 12.50
N PHE A 223 13.87 -9.97 13.18
CA PHE A 223 13.93 -9.90 14.64
C PHE A 223 13.24 -8.64 15.20
N PRO A 224 12.58 -8.74 16.37
CA PRO A 224 12.00 -7.59 17.05
C PRO A 224 13.07 -6.57 17.44
N GLY A 225 12.84 -5.28 17.15
CA GLY A 225 13.71 -4.17 17.56
C GLY A 225 14.36 -3.39 16.43
N TYR A 226 14.32 -3.92 15.20
CA TYR A 226 14.81 -3.23 14.02
C TYR A 226 13.71 -2.37 13.39
N ASN A 227 13.81 -1.05 13.59
CA ASN A 227 12.80 -0.06 13.16
C ASN A 227 12.86 0.29 11.66
N TRP A 228 13.50 -0.53 10.82
CA TRP A 228 13.66 -0.23 9.38
C TRP A 228 12.30 -0.07 8.67
N GLU A 229 11.28 -0.79 9.14
CA GLU A 229 9.93 -0.70 8.62
C GLU A 229 9.29 0.68 8.86
N LEU A 230 9.77 1.47 9.83
CA LEU A 230 9.14 2.72 10.21
C LEU A 230 9.12 3.75 9.08
N VAL A 231 10.13 3.79 8.21
CA VAL A 231 10.09 4.71 7.06
C VAL A 231 9.07 4.30 6.01
N TRP A 232 8.85 3.01 5.83
CA TRP A 232 7.82 2.51 4.92
C TRP A 232 6.41 2.72 5.52
N ARG A 233 6.26 2.53 6.84
CA ARG A 233 5.05 2.93 7.57
C ARG A 233 4.78 4.43 7.45
N LEU A 234 5.82 5.26 7.52
CA LEU A 234 5.72 6.70 7.29
C LEU A 234 5.21 6.98 5.86
N LYS A 235 5.83 6.37 4.85
CA LYS A 235 5.41 6.52 3.45
C LYS A 235 3.94 6.16 3.28
N ALA A 236 3.52 5.01 3.82
CA ALA A 236 2.13 4.57 3.75
C ALA A 236 1.17 5.54 4.45
N ALA A 237 1.47 5.96 5.67
CA ALA A 237 0.63 6.91 6.43
C ALA A 237 0.47 8.28 5.74
N VAL A 238 1.46 8.65 4.93
CA VAL A 238 1.48 9.88 4.16
C VAL A 238 0.69 9.73 2.84
N LEU A 239 0.65 8.53 2.26
CA LEU A 239 -0.08 8.23 1.03
C LEU A 239 -1.60 8.06 1.23
N ILE A 240 -2.06 7.48 2.34
CA ILE A 240 -3.47 7.02 2.51
C ILE A 240 -4.35 8.10 3.20
N GLU A 241 -3.82 9.29 3.48
CA GLU A 241 -4.52 10.36 4.24
C GLU A 241 -5.05 9.93 5.63
N GLU A 242 -4.75 8.73 6.14
CA GLU A 242 -5.29 8.22 7.39
C GLU A 242 -4.72 8.97 8.62
N PRO A 243 -5.57 9.56 9.49
CA PRO A 243 -5.11 10.26 10.68
C PRO A 243 -4.74 9.32 11.84
N TYR A 244 -5.35 8.13 11.90
CA TYR A 244 -5.27 7.27 13.10
C TYR A 244 -3.88 6.70 13.35
N LEU A 245 -3.12 6.36 12.30
CA LEU A 245 -1.77 5.80 12.42
C LEU A 245 -0.78 6.77 13.10
N ILE A 246 -1.04 8.07 12.98
CA ILE A 246 -0.13 9.11 13.46
C ILE A 246 -0.59 9.64 14.84
N ASN A 247 -1.88 9.55 15.16
CA ASN A 247 -2.44 10.19 16.34
C ASN A 247 -2.34 9.37 17.62
N GLN A 248 -1.96 8.09 17.56
CA GLN A 248 -1.82 7.24 18.75
C GLN A 248 -0.66 7.71 19.65
N PRO A 249 -0.88 7.91 20.96
CA PRO A 249 0.19 8.20 21.92
C PRO A 249 1.30 7.14 21.90
N GLY A 250 2.56 7.56 21.98
CA GLY A 250 3.71 6.65 21.95
C GLY A 250 4.00 6.00 20.60
N HIS A 251 3.24 6.31 19.54
CA HIS A 251 3.49 5.71 18.23
C HIS A 251 4.87 6.12 17.69
N PRO A 252 5.70 5.20 17.17
CA PRO A 252 7.06 5.51 16.72
C PRO A 252 7.13 6.62 15.68
N LEU A 253 6.09 6.77 14.82
CA LEU A 253 6.05 7.87 13.86
C LEU A 253 5.99 9.24 14.54
N ARG A 254 5.34 9.36 15.70
CA ARG A 254 5.31 10.60 16.48
C ARG A 254 6.68 10.94 17.04
N ILE A 255 7.39 9.92 17.51
CA ILE A 255 8.69 10.06 18.17
C ILE A 255 9.76 10.43 17.14
N PHE A 256 9.89 9.66 16.06
CA PHE A 256 11.01 9.79 15.13
C PHE A 256 10.79 10.80 14.01
N TYR A 257 9.55 11.02 13.57
CA TYR A 257 9.25 11.82 12.38
C TYR A 257 8.53 13.15 12.67
N GLY A 258 8.63 13.63 13.90
CA GLY A 258 8.20 14.99 14.26
C GLY A 258 6.70 15.18 14.47
N PHE A 259 5.87 14.17 14.21
CA PHE A 259 4.42 14.29 14.45
C PHE A 259 4.06 14.46 15.93
N GLY A 260 4.95 14.08 16.85
CA GLY A 260 4.79 14.37 18.27
C GLY A 260 4.84 15.87 18.58
N ASN A 261 5.64 16.64 17.82
CA ASN A 261 5.78 18.08 18.00
C ASN A 261 4.65 18.90 17.34
N ALA A 262 3.71 18.25 16.64
CA ALA A 262 2.59 18.92 16.02
C ALA A 262 1.58 19.37 17.08
N GLU A 263 1.26 20.67 17.10
CA GLU A 263 0.31 21.27 18.04
C GLU A 263 -1.09 21.41 17.43
N SER A 264 -1.20 21.25 16.11
CA SER A 264 -2.44 21.43 15.36
C SER A 264 -2.57 20.43 14.21
N MET A 265 -3.78 20.27 13.69
CA MET A 265 -4.01 19.51 12.46
C MET A 265 -3.36 20.17 11.23
N ASP A 266 -3.11 21.48 11.28
CA ASP A 266 -2.37 22.19 10.23
C ASP A 266 -0.89 21.73 10.23
N ASP A 267 -0.27 21.62 11.40
CA ASP A 267 1.10 21.07 11.54
C ASP A 267 1.21 19.65 10.98
N VAL A 268 0.23 18.79 11.29
CA VAL A 268 0.18 17.41 10.76
C VAL A 268 0.06 17.41 9.23
N ARG A 269 -0.77 18.30 8.68
CA ARG A 269 -0.93 18.46 7.22
C ARG A 269 0.36 18.95 6.57
N GLU A 270 1.07 19.89 7.17
CA GLU A 270 2.37 20.36 6.67
C GLU A 270 3.45 19.29 6.74
N LEU A 271 3.51 18.48 7.80
CA LEU A 271 4.40 17.31 7.86
C LEU A 271 4.06 16.28 6.78
N LYS A 272 2.78 15.95 6.58
CA LYS A 272 2.38 15.05 5.49
C LYS A 272 2.80 15.62 4.12
N ARG A 273 2.60 16.92 3.89
CA ARG A 273 3.05 17.59 2.64
C ARG A 273 4.57 17.50 2.46
N LEU A 274 5.34 17.72 3.53
CA LEU A 274 6.79 17.60 3.52
C LEU A 274 7.24 16.19 3.13
N TYR A 275 6.71 15.16 3.80
CA TYR A 275 7.09 13.78 3.50
C TYR A 275 6.61 13.33 2.11
N ARG A 276 5.47 13.83 1.60
CA ARG A 276 5.07 13.59 0.19
C ARG A 276 6.09 14.16 -0.78
N ARG A 277 6.61 15.37 -0.51
CA ARG A 277 7.66 15.98 -1.33
C ARG A 277 8.93 15.13 -1.28
N LEU A 278 9.35 14.72 -0.09
CA LEU A 278 10.54 13.86 0.08
C LEU A 278 10.42 12.53 -0.67
N PHE A 279 9.33 11.77 -0.50
CA PHE A 279 9.18 10.47 -1.16
C PHE A 279 9.00 10.55 -2.68
N ARG A 280 8.78 11.74 -3.23
CA ARG A 280 8.72 12.00 -4.68
C ARG A 280 10.06 12.48 -5.25
N ASP A 281 11.00 12.86 -4.40
CA ASP A 281 12.31 13.33 -4.82
C ASP A 281 13.23 12.14 -5.08
N ASP A 282 13.82 12.08 -6.28
CA ASP A 282 14.69 10.97 -6.68
C ASP A 282 15.99 10.88 -5.87
N ASN A 283 16.38 11.96 -5.19
CA ASN A 283 17.57 12.00 -4.36
C ASN A 283 17.32 11.47 -2.93
N VAL A 284 16.06 11.22 -2.56
CA VAL A 284 15.72 10.72 -1.23
C VAL A 284 15.83 9.20 -1.20
N ILE A 285 16.78 8.72 -0.41
CA ILE A 285 16.87 7.30 -0.03
C ILE A 285 16.11 7.12 1.29
N PRO A 286 14.96 6.40 1.33
CA PRO A 286 14.14 6.27 2.54
C PRO A 286 14.90 5.70 3.75
N THR A 287 15.84 4.78 3.53
CA THR A 287 16.65 4.23 4.62
C THR A 287 17.58 5.27 5.23
N GLU A 288 18.08 6.23 4.46
CA GLU A 288 18.88 7.36 4.97
C GLU A 288 18.02 8.36 5.74
N LEU A 289 16.80 8.62 5.28
CA LEU A 289 15.81 9.40 6.02
C LEU A 289 15.56 8.78 7.41
N HIS A 290 15.40 7.45 7.48
CA HIS A 290 15.25 6.76 8.75
C HIS A 290 16.49 6.90 9.65
N ARG A 291 17.70 6.75 9.08
CA ARG A 291 18.95 6.95 9.84
C ARG A 291 19.05 8.36 10.40
N ALA A 292 18.70 9.38 9.62
CA ALA A 292 18.68 10.77 10.07
C ALA A 292 17.65 10.98 11.20
N ALA A 293 16.48 10.34 11.11
CA ALA A 293 15.46 10.39 12.16
C ALA A 293 15.97 9.76 13.47
N VAL A 294 16.59 8.59 13.41
CA VAL A 294 17.15 7.89 14.59
C VAL A 294 18.30 8.68 15.23
N LYS A 295 19.09 9.40 14.42
CA LYS A 295 20.18 10.27 14.89
C LYS A 295 19.73 11.66 15.35
N TRP A 296 18.43 11.97 15.27
CA TRP A 296 17.88 13.31 15.56
C TRP A 296 18.42 14.42 14.66
N GLU A 297 18.83 14.06 13.44
CA GLU A 297 19.36 14.98 12.41
C GLU A 297 18.33 15.26 11.30
N LEU A 298 17.07 14.89 11.52
CA LEU A 298 15.99 14.92 10.53
C LEU A 298 15.81 16.29 9.88
N TYR A 299 15.80 17.38 10.66
CA TYR A 299 15.71 18.72 10.09
C TYR A 299 16.85 19.03 9.12
N ARG A 300 18.10 18.72 9.49
CA ARG A 300 19.27 19.00 8.66
C ARG A 300 19.24 18.18 7.37
N PHE A 301 18.90 16.91 7.49
CA PHE A 301 18.77 16.00 6.34
C PHE A 301 17.72 16.52 5.35
N VAL A 302 16.52 16.84 5.83
CA VAL A 302 15.44 17.31 4.95
C VAL A 302 15.76 18.67 4.34
N ASP A 303 16.35 19.60 5.11
CA ASP A 303 16.77 20.92 4.60
C ASP A 303 17.85 20.80 3.52
N SER A 304 18.79 19.86 3.66
CA SER A 304 19.82 19.63 2.63
C SER A 304 19.29 19.12 1.29
N ILE A 305 18.11 18.50 1.29
CA ILE A 305 17.50 17.93 0.08
C ILE A 305 16.52 18.93 -0.54
N LEU A 306 15.56 19.42 0.25
CA LEU A 306 14.46 20.23 -0.29
C LEU A 306 14.76 21.73 -0.26
N GLY A 307 15.65 22.20 0.61
CA GLY A 307 15.92 23.62 0.86
C GLY A 307 14.69 24.37 1.40
N PHE A 308 14.69 24.73 2.69
CA PHE A 308 13.54 25.42 3.25
C PHE A 308 13.58 26.94 3.05
N GLU A 309 12.43 27.50 2.67
CA GLU A 309 12.22 28.95 2.69
C GLU A 309 12.16 29.51 4.12
N ARG A 310 12.39 30.81 4.30
CA ARG A 310 12.39 31.47 5.64
C ARG A 310 11.14 31.20 6.49
N ARG A 311 9.97 31.00 5.85
CA ARG A 311 8.71 30.69 6.54
C ARG A 311 8.67 29.22 6.98
N GLU A 312 9.05 28.30 6.10
CA GLU A 312 9.12 26.86 6.37
C GLU A 312 10.18 26.52 7.42
N GLN A 313 11.33 27.22 7.42
CA GLN A 313 12.42 26.98 8.35
C GLN A 313 11.99 27.03 9.81
N ARG A 314 11.18 28.03 10.20
CA ARG A 314 10.69 28.15 11.58
C ARG A 314 9.77 27.01 11.95
N LEU A 315 8.85 26.65 11.04
CA LEU A 315 7.90 25.57 11.25
C LEU A 315 8.61 24.22 11.38
N PHE A 316 9.41 23.83 10.39
CA PHE A 316 10.04 22.51 10.36
C PHE A 316 11.20 22.38 11.35
N ARG A 317 11.86 23.48 11.74
CA ARG A 317 12.82 23.43 12.85
C ARG A 317 12.15 23.09 14.18
N ARG A 318 10.91 23.55 14.39
CA ARG A 318 10.10 23.15 15.56
C ARG A 318 9.59 21.72 15.41
N LEU A 319 9.02 21.36 14.25
CA LEU A 319 8.37 20.06 14.07
C LEU A 319 9.35 18.89 14.01
N LEU A 320 10.51 19.05 13.37
CA LEU A 320 11.49 17.98 13.16
C LEU A 320 12.58 17.91 14.23
N ARG A 321 12.43 18.63 15.34
CA ARG A 321 13.34 18.52 16.49
C ARG A 321 13.09 17.21 17.23
N ARG A 322 14.05 16.80 18.07
CA ARG A 322 13.88 15.68 19.00
C ARG A 322 12.60 15.85 19.80
N TYR A 323 11.75 14.81 19.78
CA TYR A 323 10.51 14.81 20.54
C TYR A 323 10.82 14.39 21.99
N ASP A 324 10.70 15.32 22.92
CA ASP A 324 10.93 15.08 24.35
C ASP A 324 9.68 14.45 24.97
N TYR A 325 9.45 13.16 24.71
CA TYR A 325 8.44 12.41 25.44
C TYR A 325 9.05 11.86 26.73
N ILE A 326 8.54 12.33 27.87
CA ILE A 326 8.97 11.92 29.21
C ILE A 326 8.51 10.47 29.47
N PHE A 327 9.34 9.50 29.13
CA PHE A 327 9.45 8.28 29.93
C PHE A 327 10.73 8.41 30.75
N GLY A 328 10.69 7.99 32.02
CA GLY A 328 11.88 7.95 32.87
C GLY A 328 13.02 7.23 32.16
N GLU A 329 14.26 7.66 32.43
CA GLU A 329 15.50 7.27 31.74
C GLU A 329 15.76 5.75 31.62
N SER A 330 14.92 4.88 32.16
CA SER A 330 15.05 3.42 32.14
C SER A 330 14.35 2.69 30.99
N ASP A 331 13.37 3.30 30.30
CA ASP A 331 12.47 2.56 29.38
C ASP A 331 12.57 2.98 27.90
N CYS A 332 13.47 3.90 27.56
CA CYS A 332 13.83 4.08 26.15
C CYS A 332 14.64 2.85 25.73
N PRO A 333 14.17 2.04 24.75
CA PRO A 333 15.02 1.01 24.19
C PRO A 333 16.28 1.72 23.67
N PRO A 334 17.49 1.26 24.06
CA PRO A 334 18.70 1.88 23.59
C PRO A 334 18.68 1.92 22.05
N PRO A 335 19.26 2.95 21.42
CA PRO A 335 19.43 2.93 19.97
C PRO A 335 20.06 1.57 19.62
N PRO A 336 19.47 0.80 18.69
CA PRO A 336 19.97 -0.52 18.37
C PRO A 336 21.45 -0.38 18.04
N ALA A 337 22.29 -1.16 18.73
CA ALA A 337 23.72 -1.19 18.46
C ALA A 337 23.87 -1.62 17.00
N PHE A 338 24.20 -0.66 16.14
CA PHE A 338 24.48 -0.91 14.73
C PHE A 338 25.77 -1.72 14.67
N ILE A 339 25.65 -3.02 14.47
CA ILE A 339 26.71 -3.80 13.86
C ILE A 339 26.73 -3.35 12.40
N ALA A 340 27.77 -2.64 12.00
CA ALA A 340 28.00 -2.31 10.60
C ALA A 340 27.98 -3.62 9.78
N PRO A 341 27.34 -3.65 8.60
CA PRO A 341 27.49 -4.79 7.72
C PRO A 341 28.97 -4.95 7.34
N PRO A 342 29.46 -6.20 7.17
CA PRO A 342 30.83 -6.47 6.76
C PRO A 342 31.19 -5.86 5.40
#